data_AF-A0NIS9-F1
#
_entry.id   AF-A0NIS9-F1
#
_cell.length_a   1.000
_cell.length_b   1.000
_cell.length_c   1.000
_cell.angle_alpha   90.00
_cell.angle_beta   90.00
_cell.angle_gamma   90.00
#
_symmetry.space_group_name_H-M   'P 1'
#
loop_
_entity.id
_entity.type
_entity.pdbx_description
1 polymer ?
#
loop_
_entity_poly.entity_id
_entity_poly.type
_entity_poly.pdbx_seq_one_letter_code
_entity_poly.pdbx_strand_id
1 'polypeptide(L)'
;MKTLMIVCGTGIATSTIATGKIKSWLDKDGFANQVTMYQSKISDVINSIDDYDAVVSTTIVPENIKNKVINGVPLLTGIGVDQVYKEIKDKLAL
;
A
#
# COMPACT_ATOMS: atom_id res chain seq x y z
N MET A 1 -8.14 -10.75 9.86
CA MET A 1 -8.09 -9.43 9.20
C MET A 1 -6.65 -9.12 8.91
N LYS A 2 -6.37 -8.70 7.68
CA LYS A 2 -5.05 -8.36 7.17
C LYS A 2 -4.84 -6.85 7.25
N THR A 3 -3.62 -6.40 7.49
CA THR A 3 -3.32 -4.96 7.61
C THR A 3 -2.48 -4.46 6.42
N LEU A 4 -2.95 -3.39 5.79
CA LEU A 4 -2.28 -2.74 4.66
C LEU A 4 -1.90 -1.32 5.05
N MET A 5 -0.60 -1.00 5.01
CA MET A 5 -0.12 0.32 5.39
C MET A 5 0.31 1.14 4.18
N ILE A 6 -0.35 2.26 3.93
CA ILE A 6 0.01 3.18 2.84
C ILE A 6 0.88 4.31 3.40
N VAL A 7 2.08 4.44 2.84
CA VAL A 7 3.03 5.49 3.21
C VAL A 7 3.27 6.48 2.08
N CYS A 8 3.38 7.75 2.46
CA CYS A 8 3.69 8.85 1.56
C CYS A 8 4.87 9.66 2.09
N GLY A 9 5.68 10.24 1.19
CA GLY A 9 6.88 11.00 1.56
C GLY A 9 6.58 12.44 2.00
N THR A 10 5.61 13.09 1.37
CA THR A 10 5.39 14.55 1.50
C THR A 10 4.02 14.96 2.05
N GLY A 11 3.12 14.01 2.33
CA GLY A 11 1.80 14.31 2.92
C GLY A 11 0.65 13.41 2.43
N ILE A 12 -0.52 13.58 3.04
CA ILE A 12 -1.69 12.66 2.96
C ILE A 12 -2.40 12.68 1.58
N ALA A 13 -2.11 13.67 0.72
CA ALA A 13 -2.84 13.87 -0.52
C ALA A 13 -2.72 12.67 -1.48
N THR A 14 -1.50 12.18 -1.72
CA THR A 14 -1.26 11.05 -2.62
C THR A 14 -1.68 9.71 -2.00
N SER A 15 -1.54 9.54 -0.69
CA SER A 15 -1.99 8.33 0.01
C SER A 15 -3.51 8.17 -0.01
N THR A 16 -4.26 9.27 -0.01
CA THR A 16 -5.74 9.25 -0.11
C THR A 16 -6.20 8.68 -1.44
N ILE A 17 -5.57 9.09 -2.55
CA ILE A 17 -5.89 8.59 -3.89
C ILE A 17 -5.55 7.11 -4.00
N ALA A 18 -4.36 6.70 -3.56
CA ALA A 18 -3.93 5.30 -3.58
C ALA A 18 -4.88 4.41 -2.74
N THR A 19 -5.23 4.86 -1.54
CA THR A 19 -6.14 4.14 -0.64
C THR A 19 -7.53 4.01 -1.26
N GLY A 20 -8.07 5.08 -1.87
CA GLY A 20 -9.37 5.03 -2.55
C GLY A 20 -9.39 3.98 -3.67
N LYS A 21 -8.34 3.95 -4.49
CA LYS A 21 -8.20 2.97 -5.57
C LYS A 21 -8.12 1.53 -5.07
N ILE A 22 -7.27 1.28 -4.07
CA ILE A 22 -7.13 -0.06 -3.46
C ILE A 22 -8.46 -0.47 -2.81
N LYS A 23 -9.13 0.43 -2.09
CA LYS A 23 -10.42 0.16 -1.46
C LYS A 23 -11.47 -0.26 -2.50
N SER A 24 -11.61 0.50 -3.58
CA SER A 24 -12.55 0.16 -4.67
C SER A 24 -12.21 -1.17 -5.35
N TRP A 25 -10.92 -1.49 -5.49
CA TRP A 25 -10.49 -2.78 -6.03
C TRP A 25 -10.84 -3.93 -5.07
N LEU A 26 -10.51 -3.80 -3.78
CA LEU A 26 -10.85 -4.80 -2.75
C LEU A 26 -12.36 -5.01 -2.62
N ASP A 27 -13.16 -3.95 -2.76
CA ASP A 27 -14.62 -4.03 -2.72
C ASP A 27 -15.18 -4.82 -3.90
N LYS A 28 -14.63 -4.60 -5.11
CA LYS A 28 -15.00 -5.36 -6.31
C LYS A 28 -14.66 -6.85 -6.22
N ASP A 29 -13.53 -7.20 -5.62
CA ASP A 29 -13.13 -8.60 -5.41
C ASP A 29 -13.77 -9.23 -4.15
N GLY A 30 -14.53 -8.48 -3.35
CA GLY A 30 -15.15 -8.99 -2.11
C GLY A 30 -14.19 -9.14 -0.92
N PHE A 31 -12.99 -8.56 -1.00
CA PHE A 31 -11.97 -8.58 0.06
C PHE A 31 -12.02 -7.35 0.98
N ALA A 32 -12.92 -6.39 0.77
CA ALA A 32 -12.99 -5.16 1.56
C ALA A 32 -13.10 -5.38 3.08
N ASN A 33 -13.78 -6.43 3.52
CA ASN A 33 -13.90 -6.77 4.95
C ASN A 33 -12.71 -7.58 5.51
N GLN A 34 -11.79 -8.01 4.65
CA GLN A 34 -10.64 -8.80 5.02
C GLN A 34 -9.39 -7.95 5.24
N VAL A 35 -9.34 -6.73 4.68
CA VAL A 35 -8.17 -5.85 4.70
C VAL A 35 -8.48 -4.52 5.39
N THR A 36 -7.68 -4.19 6.40
CA THR A 36 -7.71 -2.91 7.10
C THR A 36 -6.59 -2.02 6.58
N MET A 37 -6.94 -0.88 6.01
CA MET A 37 -5.98 0.07 5.45
C MET A 37 -5.64 1.19 6.44
N TYR A 38 -4.35 1.46 6.59
CA TYR A 38 -3.81 2.54 7.42
C TYR A 38 -2.99 3.49 6.54
N GLN A 39 -2.84 4.74 6.98
CA GLN A 39 -2.01 5.74 6.30
C GLN A 39 -1.05 6.40 7.28
N SER A 40 0.21 6.56 6.90
CA SER A 40 1.16 7.40 7.64
C SER A 40 2.33 7.84 6.76
N LYS A 41 3.36 8.43 7.38
CA LYS A 41 4.59 8.84 6.72
C LYS A 41 5.61 7.72 6.76
N ILE A 42 6.43 7.60 5.72
CA ILE A 42 7.48 6.57 5.68
C ILE A 42 8.39 6.59 6.92
N SER A 43 8.73 7.78 7.43
CA SER A 43 9.58 7.95 8.61
C SER A 43 8.98 7.39 9.91
N ASP A 44 7.66 7.39 10.03
CA ASP A 44 6.98 6.92 11.25
C ASP A 44 6.80 5.39 11.24
N VAL A 45 6.76 4.79 10.05
CA VAL A 45 6.45 3.37 9.84
C VAL A 45 7.70 2.54 9.58
N ILE A 46 8.85 3.17 9.31
CA ILE A 46 10.08 2.46 8.95
C ILE A 46 10.51 1.42 9.98
N ASN A 47 10.24 1.69 11.27
CA ASN A 47 10.56 0.79 12.39
C ASN A 47 9.47 -0.25 12.67
N SER A 48 8.25 -0.05 12.16
CA SER A 48 7.08 -0.92 12.38
C SER A 48 6.58 -1.53 11.07
N ILE A 49 7.40 -1.53 10.01
CA ILE A 49 6.99 -2.00 8.68
C ILE A 49 6.68 -3.50 8.68
N ASP A 50 7.33 -4.24 9.59
CA ASP A 50 7.16 -5.67 9.81
C ASP A 50 5.90 -6.02 10.61
N ASP A 51 5.25 -5.03 11.25
CA ASP A 51 4.00 -5.24 12.00
C ASP A 51 2.77 -5.31 11.08
N TYR A 52 2.92 -4.96 9.80
CA TYR A 52 1.85 -4.95 8.80
C TYR A 52 2.02 -6.10 7.80
N ASP A 53 0.92 -6.71 7.36
CA ASP A 53 0.99 -7.79 6.35
C ASP A 53 1.52 -7.27 5.00
N ALA A 54 1.17 -6.04 4.62
CA ALA A 54 1.69 -5.39 3.44
C ALA A 54 1.84 -3.87 3.64
N VAL A 55 2.86 -3.29 3.00
CA VAL A 55 3.11 -1.85 3.04
C VAL A 55 3.27 -1.34 1.62
N VAL A 56 2.60 -0.24 1.29
CA VAL A 56 2.62 0.39 -0.04
C VAL A 56 3.20 1.79 0.10
N SER A 57 4.30 2.06 -0.59
CA SER A 57 4.92 3.38 -0.62
C SER A 57 4.64 4.11 -1.92
N THR A 58 4.12 5.33 -1.83
CA THR A 58 4.00 6.25 -2.97
C THR A 58 5.22 7.16 -3.14
N THR A 59 6.28 6.89 -2.40
CA THR A 59 7.56 7.63 -2.46
C THR A 59 8.74 6.67 -2.63
N ILE A 60 9.89 7.23 -2.99
CA ILE A 60 11.17 6.53 -2.94
C ILE A 60 11.43 6.11 -1.50
N VAL A 61 11.75 4.83 -1.33
CA VAL A 61 12.13 4.21 -0.05
C VAL A 61 13.58 3.74 -0.11
N PRO A 62 14.30 3.74 1.02
CA PRO A 62 15.66 3.23 1.05
C PRO A 62 15.70 1.71 0.76
N GLU A 63 16.81 1.25 0.16
CA GLU A 63 16.92 -0.13 -0.36
C GLU A 63 16.78 -1.21 0.71
N ASN A 64 17.15 -0.89 1.95
CA ASN A 64 17.03 -1.78 3.11
C ASN A 64 15.57 -2.20 3.38
N ILE A 65 14.59 -1.35 3.07
CA ILE A 65 13.17 -1.66 3.23
C ILE A 65 12.46 -1.92 1.91
N LYS A 66 13.09 -1.59 0.77
CA LYS A 66 12.48 -1.69 -0.57
C LYS A 66 11.86 -3.06 -0.87
N ASN A 67 12.45 -4.16 -0.38
CA ASN A 67 11.90 -5.50 -0.57
C ASN A 67 10.68 -5.81 0.33
N LYS A 68 10.43 -4.99 1.34
CA LYS A 68 9.30 -5.06 2.27
C LYS A 68 8.15 -4.12 1.88
N VAL A 69 8.38 -3.17 0.97
CA VAL A 69 7.39 -2.17 0.53
C VAL A 69 7.06 -2.37 -0.95
N ILE A 70 5.77 -2.31 -1.25
CA ILE A 70 5.22 -2.34 -2.60
C ILE A 70 5.30 -0.92 -3.17
N ASN A 71 5.69 -0.80 -4.43
CA ASN A 71 5.71 0.50 -5.10
C ASN A 71 4.30 0.93 -5.50
N GLY A 72 3.77 1.93 -4.80
CA GLY A 72 2.44 2.50 -5.03
C GLY A 72 2.42 3.69 -6.00
N VAL A 73 3.56 4.13 -6.55
CA VAL A 73 3.59 5.21 -7.56
C VAL A 73 2.66 4.94 -8.76
N PRO A 74 2.55 3.69 -9.30
CA PRO A 74 1.60 3.36 -10.36
C PRO A 74 0.13 3.66 -10.01
N LEU A 75 -0.25 3.60 -8.73
CA LEU A 75 -1.61 3.95 -8.28
C LEU A 75 -1.90 5.43 -8.51
N LEU A 76 -0.89 6.29 -8.51
CA LEU A 76 -1.05 7.72 -8.76
C LEU A 76 -1.15 8.02 -10.26
N THR A 77 -0.25 7.43 -11.04
CA THR A 77 -0.18 7.67 -12.49
C THR A 77 -1.31 6.96 -13.26
N GLY A 78 -1.88 5.89 -12.69
CA GLY A 78 -2.91 5.09 -13.35
C GLY A 78 -2.36 4.11 -14.39
N ILE A 79 -1.04 4.01 -14.54
CA ILE A 79 -0.37 3.13 -15.50
C ILE A 79 0.26 1.98 -14.73
N GLY A 80 -0.14 0.73 -15.03
CA GLY A 80 0.41 -0.46 -14.37
C GLY A 80 -0.18 -0.75 -12.99
N VAL A 81 -1.39 -0.26 -12.72
CA VAL A 81 -2.07 -0.40 -11.41
C VAL A 81 -2.36 -1.87 -11.08
N ASP A 82 -2.71 -2.66 -12.09
CA ASP A 82 -3.02 -4.08 -11.95
C ASP A 82 -1.85 -4.89 -11.38
N GLN A 83 -0.61 -4.52 -11.75
CA GLN A 83 0.58 -5.18 -11.21
C GLN A 83 0.72 -4.90 -9.71
N VAL A 84 0.46 -3.66 -9.28
CA VAL A 84 0.47 -3.28 -7.86
C VAL A 84 -0.59 -4.04 -7.09
N TYR A 85 -1.81 -4.16 -7.62
CA TYR A 85 -2.85 -4.97 -6.98
C TYR A 85 -2.47 -6.44 -6.86
N LYS A 86 -1.83 -7.00 -7.89
CA LYS A 86 -1.34 -8.37 -7.86
C LYS A 86 -0.27 -8.57 -6.79
N GLU A 87 0.67 -7.65 -6.65
CA GLU A 87 1.69 -7.66 -5.59
C GLU A 87 1.06 -7.52 -4.19
N ILE A 88 0.05 -6.65 -4.04
CA ILE A 88 -0.71 -6.51 -2.79
C ILE A 88 -1.41 -7.83 -2.46
N LYS A 89 -2.07 -8.46 -3.45
CA LYS A 89 -2.77 -9.73 -3.27
C LYS A 89 -1.82 -10.85 -2.82
N ASP A 90 -0.67 -10.95 -3.48
CA ASP A 90 0.38 -11.93 -3.17
C ASP A 90 0.92 -11.75 -1.74
N LYS A 91 1.24 -10.51 -1.35
CA LYS A 91 1.72 -10.19 0.01
C LYS A 91 0.67 -10.44 1.09
N LEU A 92 -0.58 -10.08 0.82
CA LEU A 92 -1.70 -10.31 1.75
C LEU A 92 -2.18 -11.77 1.75
N ALA A 93 -1.64 -12.62 0.85
CA ALA A 93 -2.05 -14.00 0.61
C ALA A 93 -3.56 -14.15 0.39
N LEU A 94 -4.14 -13.26 -0.42
CA LEU A 94 -5.56 -13.19 -0.80
C LEU A 94 -5.86 -13.92 -2.13
#